data_AF-A0A5S4T6H1-F1
#
_entry.id   AF-A0A5S4T6H1-F1
#
_cell.length_a   1.000
_cell.length_b   1.000
_cell.length_c   1.000
_cell.angle_alpha   90.00
_cell.angle_beta   90.00
_cell.angle_gamma   90.00
#
_symmetry.space_group_name_H-M   'P 1'
#
loop_
_entity.id
_entity.type
_entity.pdbx_description
1 polymer ?
#
loop_
_entity_poly.entity_id
_entity_poly.type
_entity_poly.pdbx_seq_one_letter_code
_entity_poly.pdbx_strand_id
1 'polypeptide(L)'
;VKETTALMLKTAIVISLVAFLAFELFPKPFLTLFGHGSALYFQFGIKYVRVFLFFVILNGVQIASTTFFQAIGKASIGAFLSLTKQVIFLLPLLFILPHFFGVEGVMFAGPISDAIAFITALTFLRREFKRMPHDLRVTH
;
A
#
# COMPACT_ATOMS: atom_id res chain seq x y z
N VAL A 1 13.95 -3.03 -19.21
CA VAL A 1 13.72 -3.25 -17.75
C VAL A 1 13.55 -1.93 -16.99
N LYS A 2 14.55 -1.05 -16.91
CA LYS A 2 14.44 0.22 -16.13
C LYS A 2 13.27 1.10 -16.58
N GLU A 3 13.06 1.28 -17.89
CA GLU A 3 11.94 2.05 -18.44
C GLU A 3 10.58 1.40 -18.16
N THR A 4 10.47 0.09 -18.33
CA THR A 4 9.27 -0.69 -18.01
C THR A 4 8.92 -0.56 -16.53
N THR A 5 9.90 -0.67 -15.62
CA THR A 5 9.68 -0.49 -14.18
C THR A 5 9.28 0.94 -13.85
N ALA A 6 9.87 1.95 -14.49
CA ALA A 6 9.50 3.34 -14.30
C ALA A 6 8.06 3.62 -14.78
N LEU A 7 7.65 3.04 -15.92
CA LEU A 7 6.28 3.12 -16.41
C LEU A 7 5.30 2.42 -15.46
N MET A 8 5.65 1.22 -14.97
CA MET A 8 4.88 0.51 -13.95
C MET A 8 4.68 1.34 -12.69
N LEU A 9 5.76 1.92 -12.15
CA LEU A 9 5.72 2.75 -10.95
C LEU A 9 4.87 4.01 -11.16
N LYS A 10 5.05 4.70 -12.29
CA LYS A 10 4.23 5.88 -12.64
C LYS A 10 2.74 5.52 -12.71
N THR A 11 2.42 4.42 -13.40
CA THR A 11 1.03 3.97 -13.55
C THR A 11 0.43 3.58 -12.21
N ALA A 12 1.18 2.85 -11.38
CA ALA A 12 0.73 2.47 -10.05
C ALA A 12 0.50 3.68 -9.13
N ILE A 13 1.35 4.71 -9.20
CA ILE A 13 1.18 5.96 -8.45
C ILE A 13 -0.05 6.74 -8.94
N VAL A 14 -0.28 6.80 -10.25
CA VAL A 14 -1.46 7.49 -10.80
C VAL A 14 -2.74 6.78 -10.35
N ILE A 15 -2.80 5.45 -10.48
CA ILE A 15 -3.95 4.65 -10.05
C ILE A 15 -4.18 4.82 -8.53
N SER A 16 -3.11 4.74 -7.73
CA SER A 16 -3.22 4.86 -6.28
C SER A 16 -3.60 6.28 -5.82
N LEU A 17 -3.17 7.32 -6.55
CA LEU A 17 -3.58 8.70 -6.32
C LEU A 17 -5.07 8.91 -6.66
N VAL A 18 -5.54 8.36 -7.78
CA VAL A 18 -6.96 8.42 -8.14
C VAL A 18 -7.81 7.71 -7.08
N ALA A 19 -7.37 6.52 -6.64
CA ALA A 19 -8.04 5.80 -5.56
C ALA A 19 -8.07 6.61 -4.26
N PHE A 20 -6.94 7.22 -3.87
CA PHE A 20 -6.86 8.09 -2.70
C PHE A 20 -7.87 9.23 -2.76
N LEU A 21 -7.91 9.97 -3.87
CA LEU A 21 -8.84 11.07 -4.04
C LEU A 21 -10.30 10.60 -3.99
N ALA A 22 -10.61 9.45 -4.61
CA ALA A 22 -11.95 8.89 -4.58
C ALA A 22 -12.40 8.56 -3.15
N PHE A 23 -11.58 7.85 -2.38
CA PHE A 23 -11.92 7.44 -1.02
C PHE A 23 -11.93 8.60 -0.01
N GLU A 24 -11.06 9.60 -0.18
CA GLU A 24 -10.95 10.71 0.76
C GLU A 24 -12.06 11.77 0.54
N LEU A 25 -12.35 12.08 -0.73
CA LEU A 25 -13.37 13.07 -1.11
C LEU A 25 -14.78 12.50 -1.00
N PHE A 26 -14.99 11.24 -1.36
CA PHE A 26 -16.32 10.64 -1.46
C PHE A 26 -16.48 9.31 -0.68
N PRO A 27 -16.14 9.25 0.63
CA PRO A 27 -16.23 7.99 1.40
C PRO A 27 -17.67 7.49 1.58
N LYS A 28 -18.65 8.41 1.65
CA LYS A 28 -20.05 8.08 1.94
C LYS A 28 -20.71 7.24 0.84
N PRO A 29 -20.61 7.57 -0.46
CA PRO A 29 -21.06 6.70 -1.54
C PRO A 29 -20.55 5.25 -1.44
N PHE A 30 -19.26 5.06 -1.10
CA PHE A 30 -18.72 3.71 -0.92
C PHE A 30 -19.37 2.98 0.24
N LEU A 31 -19.57 3.64 1.38
CA LEU A 31 -20.20 3.03 2.55
C LEU A 31 -21.68 2.68 2.32
N THR A 32 -22.40 3.52 1.58
CA THR A 32 -23.81 3.23 1.25
C THR A 32 -24.00 1.98 0.39
N LEU A 33 -22.96 1.51 -0.31
CA LEU A 33 -23.02 0.23 -1.05
C LEU A 33 -23.07 -0.98 -0.12
N PHE A 34 -22.51 -0.87 1.09
CA PHE A 34 -22.42 -1.97 2.05
C PHE A 34 -23.54 -1.96 3.08
N GLY A 35 -24.29 -0.87 3.19
CA GLY A 35 -25.46 -0.81 4.05
C GLY A 35 -25.98 0.61 4.27
N HIS A 36 -27.23 0.66 4.72
CA HIS A 36 -27.86 1.87 5.21
C HIS A 36 -27.94 1.77 6.74
N GLY A 37 -27.12 2.57 7.43
CA GLY A 37 -27.01 2.53 8.89
C GLY A 37 -27.43 3.83 9.57
N SER A 38 -27.32 3.83 10.89
CA SER A 38 -27.54 5.01 11.73
C SER A 38 -26.51 6.11 11.45
N ALA A 39 -26.73 7.32 12.00
CA ALA A 39 -25.74 8.39 11.93
C ALA A 39 -24.38 7.97 12.51
N LEU A 40 -24.39 7.14 13.57
CA LEU A 40 -23.18 6.60 14.19
C LEU A 40 -22.43 5.64 13.26
N TYR A 41 -23.15 4.80 12.50
CA TYR A 41 -22.55 3.93 11.49
C TYR A 41 -21.79 4.73 10.43
N PHE A 42 -22.41 5.79 9.89
CA PHE A 42 -21.75 6.62 8.90
C PHE A 42 -20.58 7.42 9.48
N GLN A 43 -20.69 7.96 10.70
CA GLN A 43 -19.58 8.66 11.34
C GLN A 43 -18.36 7.74 11.51
N PHE A 44 -18.57 6.56 12.07
CA PHE A 44 -17.51 5.60 12.30
C PHE A 44 -16.94 5.04 10.99
N GLY A 45 -17.81 4.64 10.05
CA GLY A 45 -17.40 4.10 8.76
C GLY A 45 -16.61 5.11 7.93
N ILE A 46 -17.04 6.38 7.88
CA ILE A 46 -16.32 7.44 7.14
C ILE A 46 -14.95 7.66 7.75
N LYS A 47 -14.87 7.75 9.08
CA LYS A 47 -13.60 7.90 9.79
C LYS A 47 -12.67 6.73 9.49
N TYR A 48 -13.18 5.51 9.57
CA TYR A 48 -12.41 4.29 9.32
C TYR A 48 -11.86 4.27 7.89
N VAL A 49 -12.71 4.50 6.88
CA VAL A 49 -12.31 4.51 5.46
C VAL A 49 -11.21 5.52 5.21
N ARG A 50 -11.36 6.76 5.72
CA ARG A 50 -10.35 7.81 5.57
C ARG A 50 -9.02 7.43 6.20
N VAL A 51 -9.05 7.03 7.48
CA VAL A 51 -7.82 6.67 8.20
C VAL A 51 -7.14 5.46 7.56
N PHE A 52 -7.90 4.39 7.29
CA PHE A 52 -7.37 3.13 6.77
C PHE A 52 -6.82 3.28 5.35
N LEU A 53 -7.50 4.04 4.49
CA LEU A 53 -7.09 4.22 3.08
C LEU A 53 -6.18 5.43 2.86
N PHE A 54 -5.83 6.18 3.91
CA PHE A 54 -4.96 7.35 3.79
C PHE A 54 -3.62 7.01 3.09
N PHE A 55 -3.05 5.84 3.38
CA PHE A 55 -1.81 5.39 2.74
C PHE A 55 -1.99 4.57 1.47
N VAL A 56 -3.18 4.58 0.84
CA VAL A 56 -3.40 3.88 -0.43
C VAL A 56 -2.43 4.34 -1.53
N ILE A 57 -1.96 5.59 -1.50
CA ILE A 57 -0.92 6.07 -2.43
C ILE A 57 0.37 5.24 -2.31
N LEU A 58 0.81 4.98 -1.08
CA LEU A 58 2.03 4.21 -0.78
C LEU A 58 1.91 2.76 -1.25
N ASN A 59 0.70 2.22 -1.23
CA ASN A 59 0.41 0.87 -1.69
C ASN A 59 0.74 0.67 -3.17
N GLY A 60 0.56 1.69 -4.02
CA GLY A 60 0.92 1.62 -5.44
C GLY A 60 2.40 1.27 -5.64
N VAL A 61 3.29 1.90 -4.87
CA VAL A 61 4.74 1.62 -4.94
C VAL A 61 5.07 0.24 -4.40
N GLN A 62 4.41 -0.19 -3.32
CA GLN A 62 4.60 -1.52 -2.75
C GLN A 62 4.22 -2.62 -3.75
N ILE A 63 3.04 -2.52 -4.37
CA ILE A 63 2.55 -3.49 -5.36
C ILE A 63 3.48 -3.52 -6.56
N ALA A 64 3.83 -2.36 -7.12
CA ALA A 64 4.73 -2.27 -8.26
C ALA A 64 6.11 -2.87 -7.96
N SER A 65 6.63 -2.68 -6.74
CA SER A 65 7.91 -3.26 -6.30
C SER A 65 7.82 -4.78 -6.20
N THR A 66 6.77 -5.32 -5.59
CA THR A 66 6.53 -6.77 -5.50
C THR A 66 6.46 -7.41 -6.88
N THR A 67 5.65 -6.85 -7.78
CA THR A 67 5.52 -7.34 -9.16
C THR A 67 6.84 -7.24 -9.92
N PHE A 68 7.60 -6.16 -9.74
CA PHE A 68 8.91 -6.01 -10.35
C PHE A 68 9.88 -7.11 -9.91
N PHE A 69 10.00 -7.38 -8.60
CA PHE A 69 10.90 -8.43 -8.10
C PHE A 69 10.49 -9.82 -8.57
N GLN A 70 9.19 -10.10 -8.67
CA GLN A 70 8.68 -11.34 -9.25
C GLN A 70 9.07 -11.47 -10.73
N ALA A 71 8.92 -10.40 -11.51
CA ALA A 71 9.20 -10.39 -12.95
C ALA A 71 10.69 -10.59 -13.29
N ILE A 72 11.63 -10.13 -12.44
CA ILE A 72 13.08 -10.29 -12.66
C ILE A 72 13.65 -11.59 -12.06
N GLY A 73 12.80 -12.55 -11.69
CA GLY A 73 13.24 -13.84 -11.12
C GLY A 73 13.62 -13.79 -9.64
N LYS A 74 13.38 -12.67 -8.94
CA LYS A 74 13.63 -12.49 -7.50
C LYS A 74 12.32 -12.64 -6.70
N ALA A 75 11.57 -13.69 -6.99
CA ALA A 75 10.25 -13.94 -6.40
C ALA A 75 10.26 -14.00 -4.87
N SER A 76 11.35 -14.46 -4.25
CA SER A 76 11.52 -14.47 -2.79
C SER A 76 11.47 -13.07 -2.17
N ILE A 77 12.05 -12.06 -2.84
CA ILE A 77 11.96 -10.66 -2.40
C ILE A 77 10.52 -10.15 -2.52
N GLY A 78 9.85 -10.44 -3.64
CA GLY A 78 8.45 -10.09 -3.83
C GLY A 78 7.54 -10.73 -2.77
N ALA A 79 7.74 -12.01 -2.47
CA ALA A 79 7.01 -12.71 -1.41
C ALA A 79 7.27 -12.10 -0.04
N PHE A 80 8.52 -11.77 0.28
CA PHE A 80 8.86 -11.08 1.53
C PHE A 80 8.16 -9.73 1.66
N LEU A 81 8.13 -8.92 0.58
CA LEU A 81 7.42 -7.63 0.57
C LEU A 81 5.91 -7.78 0.77
N SER A 82 5.29 -8.82 0.21
CA SER A 82 3.87 -9.12 0.43
C SER A 82 3.58 -9.57 1.87
N LEU A 83 4.41 -10.46 2.41
CA LEU A 83 4.28 -10.96 3.78
C LEU A 83 4.56 -9.87 4.81
N THR A 84 5.51 -8.98 4.54
CA THR A 84 5.80 -7.78 5.36
C THR A 84 4.51 -7.02 5.64
N LYS A 85 3.78 -6.68 4.58
CA LYS A 85 2.53 -5.92 4.69
C LYS A 85 1.43 -6.69 5.43
N GLN A 86 1.18 -7.95 5.07
CA GLN A 86 -0.04 -8.63 5.49
C GLN A 86 0.12 -9.42 6.80
N VAL A 87 1.26 -10.08 6.99
CA VAL A 87 1.44 -11.06 8.07
C VAL A 87 2.44 -10.56 9.10
N ILE A 88 3.59 -10.04 8.69
CA ILE A 88 4.67 -9.70 9.60
C ILE A 88 4.33 -8.45 10.43
N PHE A 89 3.66 -7.46 9.84
CA PHE A 89 3.32 -6.21 10.53
C PHE A 89 1.84 -6.07 10.82
N LEU A 90 0.97 -6.17 9.81
CA LEU A 90 -0.47 -5.95 10.00
C LEU A 90 -1.07 -6.86 11.07
N LEU A 91 -0.79 -8.16 11.03
CA LEU A 91 -1.39 -9.12 11.96
C LEU A 91 -0.96 -8.85 13.42
N PRO A 92 0.33 -8.71 13.76
CA PRO A 92 0.73 -8.29 15.11
C PRO A 92 0.16 -6.94 15.53
N LEU A 93 0.15 -5.95 14.63
CA LEU A 93 -0.39 -4.62 14.96
C LEU A 93 -1.89 -4.68 15.26
N LEU A 94 -2.66 -5.51 14.52
CA LEU A 94 -4.08 -5.74 14.77
C LEU A 94 -4.36 -6.35 16.14
N PHE A 95 -3.47 -7.20 16.65
CA PHE A 95 -3.60 -7.71 18.00
C PHE A 95 -3.09 -6.72 19.04
N ILE A 96 -1.98 -6.03 18.81
CA ILE A 96 -1.31 -5.21 19.83
C ILE A 96 -2.00 -3.85 20.01
N LEU A 97 -2.25 -3.09 18.93
CA LEU A 97 -2.72 -1.70 19.04
C LEU A 97 -4.07 -1.54 19.73
N PRO A 98 -5.06 -2.42 19.55
CA PRO A 98 -6.35 -2.28 20.23
C PRO A 98 -6.27 -2.37 21.75
N HIS A 99 -5.24 -3.03 22.31
CA HIS A 99 -5.02 -3.07 23.75
C HIS A 99 -4.65 -1.69 24.31
N PHE A 100 -4.07 -0.80 23.49
CA PHE A 100 -3.64 0.54 23.90
C PHE A 100 -4.60 1.65 23.47
N PHE A 101 -5.20 1.52 22.28
CA PHE A 101 -6.01 2.56 21.65
C PHE A 101 -7.48 2.15 21.43
N GLY A 102 -7.88 0.97 21.92
CA GLY A 102 -9.22 0.44 21.70
C GLY A 102 -9.54 0.25 20.22
N VAL A 103 -10.75 0.62 19.82
CA VAL A 103 -11.23 0.46 18.44
C VAL A 103 -10.39 1.27 17.43
N GLU A 104 -9.86 2.43 17.84
CA GLU A 104 -8.97 3.24 17.01
C GLU A 104 -7.65 2.51 16.69
N GLY A 105 -7.18 1.66 17.59
CA GLY A 105 -5.99 0.85 17.36
C GLY A 105 -6.14 -0.09 16.16
N VAL A 106 -7.34 -0.60 15.92
CA VAL A 106 -7.65 -1.41 14.72
C VAL A 106 -7.55 -0.55 13.46
N MET A 107 -8.02 0.69 13.51
CA MET A 107 -7.98 1.62 12.38
C MET A 107 -6.54 1.94 11.96
N PHE A 108 -5.65 2.15 12.92
CA PHE A 108 -4.26 2.54 12.67
C PHE A 108 -3.35 1.37 12.27
N ALA A 109 -3.72 0.13 12.57
CA ALA A 109 -2.91 -1.05 12.24
C ALA A 109 -2.63 -1.18 10.73
N GLY A 110 -3.64 -0.94 9.89
CA GLY A 110 -3.52 -0.92 8.42
C GLY A 110 -2.50 0.12 7.93
N PRO A 111 -2.73 1.42 8.18
CA PRO A 111 -1.84 2.50 7.79
C PRO A 111 -0.39 2.31 8.27
N ILE A 112 -0.18 1.90 9.52
CA ILE A 112 1.17 1.69 10.06
C ILE A 112 1.86 0.55 9.32
N SER A 113 1.15 -0.55 9.06
CA SER A 113 1.70 -1.66 8.26
C SER A 113 2.05 -1.22 6.83
N ASP A 114 1.18 -0.43 6.20
CA ASP A 114 1.39 0.08 4.84
C ASP A 114 2.62 0.99 4.76
N ALA A 115 2.83 1.86 5.75
CA ALA A 115 4.01 2.72 5.83
C ALA A 115 5.31 1.88 5.96
N ILE A 116 5.31 0.86 6.82
CA ILE A 116 6.46 -0.03 7.02
C ILE A 116 6.75 -0.84 5.75
N ALA A 117 5.71 -1.37 5.12
CA ALA A 117 5.83 -2.13 3.87
C ALA A 117 6.34 -1.26 2.73
N PHE A 118 5.88 -0.01 2.63
CA PHE A 118 6.37 0.97 1.66
C PHE A 118 7.85 1.29 1.86
N ILE A 119 8.28 1.56 3.10
CA ILE A 119 9.70 1.81 3.41
C ILE A 119 10.53 0.59 3.01
N THR A 120 10.09 -0.61 3.37
CA THR A 120 10.77 -1.86 3.00
C THR A 120 10.86 -1.99 1.48
N ALA A 121 9.76 -1.85 0.75
CA ALA A 121 9.74 -1.90 -0.71
C ALA A 121 10.70 -0.88 -1.34
N LEU A 122 10.67 0.37 -0.88
CA LEU A 122 11.51 1.45 -1.36
C LEU A 122 13.01 1.16 -1.13
N THR A 123 13.38 0.58 0.01
CA THR A 123 14.77 0.23 0.30
C THR A 123 15.28 -0.88 -0.62
N PHE A 124 14.50 -1.93 -0.85
CA PHE A 124 14.85 -3.02 -1.76
C PHE A 124 14.94 -2.52 -3.20
N LEU A 125 13.95 -1.74 -3.65
CA LEU A 125 13.92 -1.16 -4.98
C LEU A 125 15.15 -0.28 -5.22
N ARG A 126 15.46 0.66 -4.32
CA ARG A 126 16.64 1.53 -4.43
C ARG A 126 17.95 0.73 -4.47
N ARG A 127 18.10 -0.30 -3.63
CA ARG A 127 19.28 -1.17 -3.62
C ARG A 127 19.43 -1.91 -4.95
N GLU A 128 18.34 -2.42 -5.50
CA GLU A 128 18.34 -3.16 -6.75
C GLU A 128 18.68 -2.26 -7.94
N PHE A 129 18.07 -1.07 -8.03
CA PHE A 129 18.37 -0.10 -9.09
C PHE A 129 19.82 0.39 -9.07
N LYS A 130 20.45 0.50 -7.88
CA LYS A 130 21.87 0.83 -7.75
C LYS A 130 22.80 -0.29 -8.22
N ARG A 131 22.36 -1.56 -8.11
CA ARG A 131 23.14 -2.73 -8.52
C ARG A 131 23.02 -3.02 -10.02
N MET A 132 21.97 -2.55 -10.68
CA MET A 132 21.79 -2.73 -12.11
C MET A 132 22.77 -1.83 -12.90
N PRO A 133 23.70 -2.41 -13.71
CA PRO A 133 24.61 -1.62 -14.53
C PRO A 133 23.88 -0.63 -15.45
N HIS A 134 24.57 0.44 -15.83
CA HIS A 134 23.99 1.57 -16.58
C HIS A 134 23.70 1.22 -18.07
N ASP A 135 24.01 0.01 -18.52
CA ASP A 135 24.06 -0.36 -19.94
C ASP A 135 22.74 -0.91 -20.50
N LEU A 136 21.71 -0.07 -20.52
CA LEU A 136 20.54 -0.24 -21.39
C LEU A 136 20.18 1.09 -22.08
N ARG A 137 21.20 1.89 -22.45
CA ARG A 137 21.03 3.12 -23.23
C ARG A 137 21.13 2.93 -24.75
N VAL A 138 21.42 1.74 -25.26
CA VAL A 138 21.57 1.52 -26.70
C VAL A 138 21.03 0.15 -27.09
N THR A 139 19.78 0.13 -27.55
CA THR A 139 19.26 -0.67 -28.68
C THR A 139 17.74 -0.52 -28.67
N HIS A 140 17.25 0.58 -29.24
CA HIS A 140 16.48 0.57 -30.50
C HIS A 140 16.38 2.01 -31.01
#